data_AF-A0A8T5EAQ4-F1
#
_entry.id   AF-A0A8T5EAQ4-F1
#
_cell.length_a   1.000
_cell.length_b   1.000
_cell.length_c   1.000
_cell.angle_alpha   90.00
_cell.angle_beta   90.00
_cell.angle_gamma   90.00
#
_symmetry.space_group_name_H-M   'P 1'
#
loop_
_entity.id
_entity.type
_entity.pdbx_description
1 polymer ?
#
loop_
_entity_poly.entity_id
_entity_poly.type
_entity_poly.pdbx_seq_one_letter_code
_entity_poly.pdbx_strand_id
1 'polypeptide(L)'
;MVQKTAEDLAKKQKQISIAEFFEKNRHLLGFDNPRKALLIAVKEAVDNALDACEEARILPEINVELIQLSDDRFRMIVEDNGPGIIEKQIPKIFAKLLYGSKFHKLSSTRGQQGIGISATLLYGQLTTGKPALITSKIGKNQPAHQIKLKINTQTNNPDVVSSTTVEWDEKEHGTRIEIDMEGAYLKGKQSVDEYLKQTAIVNPHLTLIYTNPNAEQFIFPRATESLPAEVKEIKPHPYGVELGRLIKMLDLTSAKSLQQFLTTEFVRVGGGTAKTICENSALLPKTRPGRVSRDMAEQLFNGIKKTKIISPPTDCISPIGEEELE
;
A
#
# COMPACT_ATOMS: atom_id res chain seq x y z
N MET A 1 -15.15 26.25 41.97
CA MET A 1 -14.94 25.47 40.72
C MET A 1 -16.10 24.48 40.60
N VAL A 2 -16.88 24.53 39.51
CA VAL A 2 -17.97 23.56 39.32
C VAL A 2 -17.36 22.21 38.98
N GLN A 3 -17.54 21.23 39.87
CA GLN A 3 -17.04 19.87 39.70
C GLN A 3 -17.90 19.18 38.63
N LYS A 4 -17.28 18.79 37.51
CA LYS A 4 -17.97 18.12 36.41
C LYS A 4 -18.27 16.67 36.79
N THR A 5 -19.49 16.22 36.52
CA THR A 5 -19.91 14.84 36.82
C THR A 5 -19.31 13.86 35.80
N ALA A 6 -19.26 12.57 36.14
CA ALA A 6 -18.83 11.53 35.21
C ALA A 6 -19.72 11.48 33.94
N GLU A 7 -21.01 11.80 34.08
CA GLU A 7 -21.97 11.88 32.97
C GLU A 7 -21.67 13.06 32.03
N ASP A 8 -21.23 14.21 32.58
CA ASP A 8 -20.77 15.36 31.79
C ASP A 8 -19.48 15.08 31.03
N LEU A 9 -18.60 14.24 31.59
CA LEU A 9 -17.37 13.79 30.93
C LEU A 9 -17.67 12.74 29.86
N ALA A 10 -18.60 11.81 30.11
CA ALA A 10 -19.02 10.79 29.16
C ALA A 10 -19.67 11.39 27.90
N LYS A 11 -20.53 12.40 28.04
CA LYS A 11 -21.15 13.12 26.90
C LYS A 11 -20.15 13.80 25.96
N LYS A 12 -18.90 13.99 26.40
CA LYS A 12 -17.83 14.60 25.59
C LYS A 12 -17.00 13.58 24.82
N GLN A 13 -17.16 12.28 25.10
CA GLN A 13 -16.48 11.25 24.33
C GLN A 13 -17.02 11.24 22.89
N LYS A 14 -16.13 11.36 21.92
CA LYS A 14 -16.45 11.33 20.50
C LYS A 14 -15.50 10.38 19.80
N GLN A 15 -16.03 9.53 18.93
CA GLN A 15 -15.24 8.75 18.00
C GLN A 15 -14.80 9.66 16.85
N ILE A 16 -13.55 9.52 16.42
CA ILE A 16 -13.01 10.21 15.24
C ILE A 16 -12.76 9.20 14.13
N SER A 17 -12.87 9.64 12.89
CA SER A 17 -12.53 8.80 11.73
C SER A 17 -11.01 8.64 11.60
N ILE A 18 -10.56 7.65 10.82
CA ILE A 18 -9.14 7.47 10.49
C ILE A 18 -8.58 8.68 9.75
N ALA A 19 -9.37 9.27 8.83
CA ALA A 19 -8.98 10.46 8.09
C ALA A 19 -8.85 11.68 9.03
N GLU A 20 -9.77 11.85 9.98
CA GLU A 20 -9.69 12.91 10.99
C GLU A 20 -8.49 12.70 11.94
N PHE A 21 -8.17 11.46 12.28
CA PHE A 21 -6.99 11.12 13.07
C PHE A 21 -5.70 11.54 12.36
N PHE A 22 -5.57 11.25 11.06
CA PHE A 22 -4.39 11.63 10.28
C PHE A 22 -4.33 13.13 9.95
N GLU A 23 -5.48 13.78 9.75
CA GLU A 23 -5.57 15.24 9.64
C GLU A 23 -4.96 15.92 10.88
N LYS A 24 -5.27 15.41 12.08
CA LYS A 24 -4.71 15.90 13.34
C LYS A 24 -3.27 15.46 13.58
N ASN A 25 -2.84 14.33 13.01
CA ASN A 25 -1.54 13.71 13.24
C ASN A 25 -0.73 13.51 11.94
N ARG A 26 -0.55 14.58 11.16
CA ARG A 26 0.15 14.55 9.86
C ARG A 26 1.56 13.94 9.92
N HIS A 27 2.24 14.07 11.06
CA HIS A 27 3.56 13.49 11.29
C HIS A 27 3.59 11.95 11.21
N LEU A 28 2.48 11.27 11.51
CA LEU A 28 2.38 9.82 11.39
C LEU A 28 2.35 9.34 9.94
N LEU A 29 2.06 10.24 8.99
CA LEU A 29 2.11 9.97 7.55
C LEU A 29 3.41 10.47 6.90
N GLY A 30 4.34 11.01 7.69
CA GLY A 30 5.58 11.61 7.18
C GLY A 30 5.43 13.02 6.58
N PHE A 31 4.22 13.60 6.65
CA PHE A 31 3.93 14.95 6.13
C PHE A 31 4.05 16.05 7.20
N ASP A 32 4.98 15.90 8.15
CA ASP A 32 5.26 16.92 9.18
C ASP A 32 6.09 18.09 8.64
N ASN A 33 6.93 17.83 7.65
CA ASN A 33 7.86 18.80 7.10
C ASN A 33 7.60 19.03 5.60
N PRO A 34 7.30 20.28 5.17
CA PRO A 34 7.11 20.62 3.75
C PRO A 34 8.30 20.22 2.87
N ARG A 35 9.52 20.17 3.43
CA ARG A 35 10.74 19.71 2.74
C ARG A 35 10.71 18.23 2.36
N LYS A 36 10.00 17.40 3.13
CA LYS A 36 9.88 15.96 2.89
C LYS A 36 8.57 15.59 2.20
N ALA A 37 7.54 16.42 2.34
CA ALA A 37 6.21 16.20 1.79
C ALA A 37 6.24 15.87 0.29
N LEU A 38 6.97 16.66 -0.50
CA LEU A 38 7.06 16.46 -1.94
C LEU A 38 7.75 15.14 -2.31
N LEU A 39 8.85 14.81 -1.62
CA LEU A 39 9.56 13.53 -1.81
C LEU A 39 8.66 12.34 -1.47
N ILE A 40 7.95 12.40 -0.34
CA ILE A 40 7.05 11.32 0.08
C ILE A 40 5.90 11.15 -0.90
N ALA A 41 5.30 12.26 -1.34
CA ALA A 41 4.24 12.26 -2.33
C ALA A 41 4.67 11.58 -3.64
N VAL A 42 5.84 11.97 -4.17
CA VAL A 42 6.40 11.38 -5.39
C VAL A 42 6.73 9.91 -5.19
N LYS A 43 7.36 9.55 -4.06
CA LYS A 43 7.67 8.16 -3.71
C LYS A 43 6.41 7.29 -3.75
N GLU A 44 5.37 7.69 -3.02
CA GLU A 44 4.13 6.90 -2.95
C GLU A 44 3.39 6.82 -4.29
N ALA A 45 3.46 7.85 -5.13
CA ALA A 45 2.86 7.82 -6.45
C ALA A 45 3.64 6.91 -7.42
N VAL A 46 4.98 7.00 -7.44
CA VAL A 46 5.86 6.18 -8.28
C VAL A 46 5.83 4.71 -7.85
N ASP A 47 5.86 4.43 -6.55
CA ASP A 47 5.76 3.06 -6.02
C ASP A 47 4.43 2.39 -6.46
N ASN A 48 3.32 3.12 -6.42
CA ASN A 48 2.03 2.58 -6.87
C ASN A 48 1.95 2.38 -8.38
N ALA A 49 2.55 3.28 -9.17
CA ALA A 49 2.66 3.13 -10.62
C ALA A 49 3.49 1.90 -11.01
N LEU A 50 4.66 1.73 -10.39
CA LEU A 50 5.51 0.55 -10.58
C LEU A 50 4.78 -0.74 -10.24
N ASP A 51 4.18 -0.82 -9.04
CA ASP A 51 3.43 -1.99 -8.61
C ASP A 51 2.29 -2.33 -9.58
N ALA A 52 1.56 -1.32 -10.10
CA ALA A 52 0.47 -1.53 -11.04
C ALA A 52 0.94 -2.10 -12.39
N CYS A 53 2.07 -1.62 -12.92
CA CYS A 53 2.67 -2.15 -14.14
C CYS A 53 3.22 -3.56 -13.94
N GLU A 54 3.95 -3.80 -12.85
CA GLU A 54 4.56 -5.10 -12.53
C GLU A 54 3.49 -6.18 -12.29
N GLU A 55 2.42 -5.88 -11.55
CA GLU A 55 1.28 -6.78 -11.33
C GLU A 55 0.56 -7.14 -12.64
N ALA A 56 0.48 -6.20 -13.59
CA ALA A 56 -0.10 -6.42 -14.90
C ALA A 56 0.87 -7.03 -15.93
N ARG A 57 2.13 -7.29 -15.53
CA ARG A 57 3.21 -7.74 -16.42
C ARG A 57 3.46 -6.80 -17.61
N ILE A 58 3.34 -5.50 -17.38
CA ILE A 58 3.64 -4.43 -18.34
C ILE A 58 4.99 -3.83 -17.98
N LEU A 59 5.86 -3.62 -18.98
CA LEU A 59 7.12 -2.90 -18.75
C LEU A 59 6.83 -1.45 -18.36
N PRO A 60 7.22 -0.99 -17.15
CA PRO A 60 6.83 0.31 -16.65
C PRO A 60 7.41 1.45 -17.50
N GLU A 61 6.54 2.40 -17.84
CA GLU A 61 6.89 3.71 -18.36
C GLU A 61 6.19 4.74 -17.50
N ILE A 62 6.97 5.47 -16.71
CA ILE A 62 6.45 6.42 -15.73
C ILE A 62 6.95 7.81 -16.09
N ASN A 63 6.03 8.75 -16.22
CA ASN A 63 6.33 10.17 -16.34
C ASN A 63 6.01 10.88 -15.02
N VAL A 64 6.98 11.64 -14.51
CA VAL A 64 6.86 12.44 -13.29
C VAL A 64 7.13 13.90 -13.65
N GLU A 65 6.19 14.78 -13.34
CA GLU A 65 6.37 16.21 -13.53
C GLU A 65 6.09 16.95 -12.22
N LEU A 66 6.99 17.86 -11.87
CA LEU A 66 6.82 18.77 -10.75
C LEU A 66 6.77 20.19 -11.29
N ILE A 67 5.62 20.84 -11.19
CA ILE A 67 5.42 22.21 -11.65
C ILE A 67 5.34 23.13 -10.44
N GLN A 68 6.20 24.14 -10.37
CA GLN A 68 6.11 25.16 -9.33
C GLN A 68 4.97 26.13 -9.63
N LEU A 69 4.01 26.25 -8.71
CA LEU A 69 2.85 27.16 -8.82
C LEU A 69 3.07 28.47 -8.04
N SER A 70 3.79 28.39 -6.91
CA SER A 70 4.26 29.52 -6.10
C SER A 70 5.52 29.09 -5.32
N ASP A 71 6.10 29.98 -4.52
CA ASP A 71 7.32 29.71 -3.73
C ASP A 71 7.23 28.43 -2.88
N ASP A 72 6.04 28.13 -2.37
CA ASP A 72 5.74 27.03 -1.45
C ASP A 72 4.72 26.02 -1.98
N ARG A 73 4.28 26.14 -3.25
CA ARG A 73 3.25 25.25 -3.83
C ARG A 73 3.72 24.63 -5.12
N PHE A 74 3.45 23.34 -5.23
CA PHE A 74 3.84 22.52 -6.36
C PHE A 74 2.63 21.71 -6.83
N ARG A 75 2.53 21.51 -8.14
CA ARG A 75 1.70 20.48 -8.73
C ARG A 75 2.58 19.27 -9.02
N MET A 76 2.27 18.16 -8.38
CA MET A 76 2.84 16.87 -8.69
C MET A 76 1.96 16.15 -9.69
N ILE A 77 2.56 15.69 -10.79
CA ILE A 77 1.92 14.88 -11.81
C ILE A 77 2.70 13.57 -11.91
N VAL A 78 2.02 12.44 -11.78
CA VAL A 78 2.59 11.12 -12.06
C VAL A 78 1.67 10.39 -13.00
N GLU A 79 2.22 9.91 -14.10
CA GLU A 79 1.53 9.17 -15.14
C GLU A 79 2.24 7.84 -15.39
N ASP A 80 1.47 6.76 -15.48
CA ASP A 80 1.94 5.42 -15.80
C ASP A 80 1.27 4.83 -17.03
N ASN A 81 1.92 3.84 -17.63
CA ASN A 81 1.37 2.99 -18.68
C ASN A 81 0.77 1.68 -18.14
N GLY A 82 0.37 1.64 -16.87
CA GLY A 82 -0.23 0.46 -16.25
C GLY A 82 -1.60 0.11 -16.83
N PRO A 83 -2.30 -0.89 -16.27
CA PRO A 83 -3.59 -1.38 -16.80
C PRO A 83 -4.74 -0.36 -16.69
N GLY A 84 -4.50 0.78 -16.03
CA GLY A 84 -5.56 1.69 -15.62
C GLY A 84 -6.39 1.15 -14.46
N ILE A 85 -7.38 1.93 -14.06
CA ILE A 85 -8.25 1.67 -12.92
C ILE A 85 -9.70 1.83 -13.37
N ILE A 86 -10.52 0.82 -13.04
CA ILE A 86 -11.96 0.86 -13.30
C ILE A 86 -12.57 2.07 -12.59
N GLU A 87 -13.35 2.88 -13.31
CA GLU A 87 -13.95 4.14 -12.83
C GLU A 87 -14.53 4.03 -11.41
N LYS A 88 -15.33 2.99 -11.15
CA LYS A 88 -16.01 2.77 -9.86
C LYS A 88 -15.04 2.52 -8.68
N GLN A 89 -13.80 2.13 -8.96
CA GLN A 89 -12.77 1.87 -7.94
C GLN A 89 -11.88 3.09 -7.68
N ILE A 90 -11.74 4.01 -8.63
CA ILE A 90 -10.89 5.21 -8.51
C ILE A 90 -11.18 5.96 -7.21
N PRO A 91 -12.43 6.35 -6.86
CA PRO A 91 -12.67 7.10 -5.64
C PRO A 91 -12.21 6.35 -4.38
N LYS A 92 -12.38 5.03 -4.33
CA LYS A 92 -12.04 4.22 -3.16
C LYS A 92 -10.52 4.04 -3.02
N ILE A 93 -9.81 3.82 -4.12
CA ILE A 93 -8.35 3.64 -4.11
C ILE A 93 -7.66 4.93 -3.67
N PHE A 94 -8.10 6.08 -4.16
CA PHE A 94 -7.42 7.35 -3.90
C PHE A 94 -7.94 8.08 -2.66
N ALA A 95 -9.23 8.00 -2.32
CA ALA A 95 -9.83 8.80 -1.25
C ALA A 95 -10.50 7.99 -0.12
N LYS A 96 -10.04 6.77 0.10
CA LYS A 96 -10.39 5.99 1.30
C LYS A 96 -9.14 5.44 1.96
N LEU A 97 -8.80 5.96 3.14
CA LEU A 97 -7.66 5.45 3.89
C LEU A 97 -7.93 4.02 4.36
N LEU A 98 -6.88 3.19 4.32
CA LEU A 98 -6.93 1.76 4.61
C LEU A 98 -7.81 0.96 3.64
N TYR A 99 -7.84 1.36 2.37
CA TYR A 99 -8.51 0.64 1.28
C TYR A 99 -7.50 0.17 0.24
N GLY A 100 -7.54 -1.11 -0.11
CA GLY A 100 -6.64 -1.68 -1.11
C GLY A 100 -6.65 -3.21 -1.12
N SER A 101 -6.14 -3.78 -2.20
CA SER A 101 -5.94 -5.24 -2.35
C SER A 101 -4.76 -5.75 -1.52
N LYS A 102 -3.78 -4.89 -1.21
CA LYS A 102 -2.49 -5.24 -0.58
C LYS A 102 -2.58 -5.64 0.91
N PHE A 103 -3.68 -5.35 1.62
CA PHE A 103 -3.82 -5.66 3.06
C PHE A 103 -3.92 -7.15 3.40
N HIS A 104 -4.40 -7.95 2.45
CA HIS A 104 -4.69 -9.36 2.68
C HIS A 104 -3.61 -10.25 2.07
N LYS A 105 -2.79 -9.70 1.17
CA LYS A 105 -1.73 -10.42 0.46
C LYS A 105 -0.45 -10.44 1.30
N LEU A 106 0.04 -11.63 1.61
CA LEU A 106 1.33 -11.84 2.25
C LEU A 106 2.38 -12.14 1.17
N SER A 107 2.84 -11.09 0.49
CA SER A 107 3.95 -11.11 -0.47
C SER A 107 4.73 -9.79 -0.40
N SER A 108 5.98 -9.79 -0.86
CA SER A 108 6.75 -8.55 -0.98
C SER A 108 6.10 -7.59 -1.97
N THR A 109 5.77 -6.38 -1.53
CA THR A 109 5.30 -5.26 -2.36
C THR A 109 5.88 -3.97 -1.81
N ARG A 110 6.01 -2.90 -2.62
CA ARG A 110 6.61 -1.63 -2.16
C ARG A 110 5.75 -0.95 -1.09
N GLY A 111 4.42 -1.00 -1.25
CA GLY A 111 3.45 -0.40 -0.33
C GLY A 111 2.68 -1.42 0.53
N GLN A 112 2.91 -1.42 1.85
CA GLN A 112 2.32 -2.43 2.76
C GLN A 112 0.98 -2.01 3.40
N GLN A 113 0.75 -0.71 3.60
CA GLN A 113 -0.30 -0.22 4.50
C GLN A 113 -1.50 0.43 3.79
N GLY A 114 -1.54 0.49 2.45
CA GLY A 114 -2.65 1.08 1.67
C GLY A 114 -3.10 2.47 2.14
N ILE A 115 -2.15 3.26 2.63
CA ILE A 115 -2.33 4.65 3.09
C ILE A 115 -1.64 5.66 2.18
N GLY A 116 -0.61 5.24 1.44
CA GLY A 116 0.36 6.14 0.81
C GLY A 116 -0.27 7.21 -0.07
N ILE A 117 -0.93 6.80 -1.15
CA ILE A 117 -1.48 7.76 -2.11
C ILE A 117 -2.67 8.55 -1.56
N SER A 118 -3.49 7.95 -0.68
CA SER A 118 -4.57 8.65 0.01
C SER A 118 -4.05 9.69 1.01
N ALA A 119 -2.91 9.42 1.65
CA ALA A 119 -2.23 10.39 2.52
C ALA A 119 -1.71 11.58 1.72
N THR A 120 -1.13 11.34 0.54
CA THR A 120 -0.71 12.40 -0.39
C THR A 120 -1.90 13.27 -0.82
N LEU A 121 -3.03 12.64 -1.18
CA LEU A 121 -4.26 13.35 -1.54
C LEU A 121 -4.80 14.18 -0.37
N LEU A 122 -4.84 13.59 0.83
CA LEU A 122 -5.28 14.28 2.04
C LEU A 122 -4.38 15.48 2.35
N TYR A 123 -3.07 15.31 2.24
CA TYR A 123 -2.11 16.39 2.48
C TYR A 123 -2.28 17.53 1.45
N GLY A 124 -2.40 17.22 0.16
CA GLY A 124 -2.69 18.20 -0.88
C GLY A 124 -3.99 18.96 -0.62
N GLN A 125 -5.04 18.25 -0.23
CA GLN A 125 -6.33 18.84 0.14
C GLN A 125 -6.22 19.76 1.36
N LEU A 126 -5.50 19.36 2.42
CA LEU A 126 -5.38 20.14 3.64
C LEU A 126 -4.53 21.40 3.45
N THR A 127 -3.53 21.35 2.57
CA THR A 127 -2.61 22.47 2.32
C THR A 127 -3.14 23.44 1.27
N THR A 128 -3.75 22.94 0.19
CA THR A 128 -4.20 23.81 -0.92
C THR A 128 -5.71 24.00 -0.99
N GLY A 129 -6.50 23.15 -0.33
CA GLY A 129 -7.96 23.12 -0.43
C GLY A 129 -8.52 22.58 -1.76
N LYS A 130 -7.64 22.25 -2.72
CA LYS A 130 -8.01 21.81 -4.06
C LYS A 130 -8.25 20.29 -4.11
N PRO A 131 -9.16 19.81 -4.99
CA PRO A 131 -9.29 18.39 -5.27
C PRO A 131 -8.08 17.88 -6.06
N ALA A 132 -7.75 16.60 -5.89
CA ALA A 132 -6.85 15.90 -6.82
C ALA A 132 -7.58 15.60 -8.14
N LEU A 133 -6.84 15.56 -9.25
CA LEU A 133 -7.36 15.15 -10.55
C LEU A 133 -6.79 13.79 -10.91
N ILE A 134 -7.65 12.80 -11.11
CA ILE A 134 -7.24 11.45 -11.50
C ILE A 134 -7.84 11.16 -12.87
N THR A 135 -7.00 10.86 -13.85
CA THR A 135 -7.42 10.38 -15.17
C THR A 135 -6.98 8.94 -15.33
N SER A 136 -7.87 8.05 -15.75
CA SER A 136 -7.50 6.64 -15.98
C SER A 136 -8.19 6.06 -17.21
N LYS A 137 -7.46 5.24 -17.97
CA LYS A 137 -7.93 4.55 -19.17
C LYS A 137 -7.56 3.07 -19.07
N ILE A 138 -8.53 2.20 -19.32
CA ILE A 138 -8.39 0.74 -19.13
C ILE A 138 -8.19 -0.04 -20.44
N GLY A 139 -8.10 0.64 -21.57
CA GLY A 139 -7.84 0.00 -22.86
C GLY A 139 -8.07 0.93 -24.05
N LYS A 140 -7.44 0.58 -25.19
CA LYS A 140 -7.34 1.42 -26.39
C LYS A 140 -8.67 1.98 -26.89
N ASN A 141 -9.70 1.13 -26.91
CA ASN A 141 -11.03 1.45 -27.44
C ASN A 141 -12.03 1.89 -26.34
N GLN A 142 -11.54 2.12 -25.13
CA GLN A 142 -12.36 2.62 -24.02
C GLN A 142 -12.00 4.07 -23.74
N PRO A 143 -12.98 4.92 -23.41
CA PRO A 143 -12.68 6.29 -23.12
C PRO A 143 -11.95 6.42 -21.77
N ALA A 144 -11.24 7.52 -21.56
CA ALA A 144 -10.60 7.79 -20.29
C ALA A 144 -11.61 8.45 -19.32
N HIS A 145 -11.55 8.09 -18.06
CA HIS A 145 -12.35 8.69 -17.00
C HIS A 145 -11.49 9.65 -16.19
N GLN A 146 -11.93 10.90 -16.12
CA GLN A 146 -11.30 11.95 -15.33
C GLN A 146 -12.19 12.32 -14.14
N ILE A 147 -11.63 12.20 -12.93
CA ILE A 147 -12.35 12.39 -11.67
C ILE A 147 -11.62 13.43 -10.82
N LYS A 148 -12.35 14.44 -10.36
CA LYS A 148 -11.90 15.37 -9.32
C LYS A 148 -12.33 14.85 -7.96
N LEU A 149 -11.37 14.63 -7.07
CA LEU A 149 -11.59 13.86 -5.85
C LEU A 149 -11.09 14.59 -4.60
N LYS A 150 -11.89 14.49 -3.53
CA LYS A 150 -11.56 14.90 -2.16
C LYS A 150 -11.80 13.75 -1.19
N ILE A 151 -11.22 13.85 -0.01
CA ILE A 151 -11.50 12.97 1.13
C ILE A 151 -12.39 13.71 2.11
N ASN A 152 -13.55 13.12 2.43
CA ASN A 152 -14.34 13.57 3.57
C ASN A 152 -13.70 13.06 4.87
N THR A 153 -13.04 13.95 5.61
CA THR A 153 -12.27 13.55 6.80
C THR A 153 -13.13 13.10 7.98
N GLN A 154 -14.40 13.51 8.05
CA GLN A 154 -15.31 13.09 9.11
C GLN A 154 -15.79 11.63 8.93
N THR A 155 -15.94 11.19 7.68
CA THR A 155 -16.50 9.85 7.37
C THR A 155 -15.48 8.87 6.79
N ASN A 156 -14.28 9.33 6.43
CA ASN A 156 -13.29 8.57 5.67
C ASN A 156 -13.88 7.98 4.38
N ASN A 157 -14.71 8.76 3.69
CA ASN A 157 -15.29 8.38 2.42
C ASN A 157 -14.83 9.33 1.30
N PRO A 158 -14.78 8.82 0.05
CA PRO A 158 -14.50 9.65 -1.11
C PRO A 158 -15.59 10.70 -1.32
N ASP A 159 -15.18 11.93 -1.64
CA ASP A 159 -16.05 13.03 -2.06
C ASP A 159 -15.72 13.37 -3.52
N VAL A 160 -16.61 12.98 -4.43
CA VAL A 160 -16.42 13.13 -5.89
C VAL A 160 -16.97 14.48 -6.32
N VAL A 161 -16.07 15.41 -6.64
CA VAL A 161 -16.42 16.78 -7.06
C VAL A 161 -16.92 16.80 -8.50
N SER A 162 -16.30 16.04 -9.38
CA SER A 162 -16.76 15.84 -10.77
C SER A 162 -16.25 14.52 -11.31
N SER A 163 -17.05 13.87 -12.17
CA SER A 163 -16.63 12.72 -12.99
C SER A 163 -17.00 13.02 -14.44
N THR A 164 -16.02 13.00 -15.33
CA THR A 164 -16.20 13.28 -16.75
C THR A 164 -15.39 12.31 -17.58
N THR A 165 -15.90 11.99 -18.76
CA THR A 165 -15.19 11.20 -19.75
C THR A 165 -14.38 12.13 -20.65
N VAL A 166 -13.10 11.81 -20.88
CA VAL A 166 -12.19 12.59 -21.72
C VAL A 166 -11.55 11.72 -22.80
N GLU A 167 -11.23 12.31 -23.94
CA GLU A 167 -10.40 11.65 -24.95
C GLU A 167 -8.94 11.70 -24.52
N TRP A 168 -8.27 10.56 -24.63
CA TRP A 168 -6.87 10.40 -24.27
C TRP A 168 -6.25 9.43 -25.27
N ASP A 169 -6.15 9.87 -26.52
CA ASP A 169 -5.86 9.01 -27.68
C ASP A 169 -4.41 8.57 -27.75
N GLU A 170 -3.50 9.37 -27.18
CA GLU A 170 -2.06 9.09 -27.12
C GLU A 170 -1.71 7.88 -26.24
N LYS A 171 -2.65 7.43 -25.40
CA LYS A 171 -2.46 6.30 -24.47
C LYS A 171 -3.42 5.17 -24.75
N GLU A 172 -2.93 3.94 -24.76
CA GLU A 172 -3.81 2.77 -24.84
C GLU A 172 -4.44 2.46 -23.48
N HIS A 173 -3.67 2.54 -22.41
CA HIS A 173 -4.10 2.37 -21.03
C HIS A 173 -3.13 3.12 -20.10
N GLY A 174 -3.56 3.38 -18.86
CA GLY A 174 -2.72 4.03 -17.87
C GLY A 174 -3.50 4.82 -16.83
N THR A 175 -2.78 5.36 -15.86
CA THR A 175 -3.33 6.27 -14.85
C THR A 175 -2.46 7.51 -14.75
N ARG A 176 -3.10 8.67 -14.62
CA ARG A 176 -2.45 9.97 -14.40
C ARG A 176 -3.07 10.64 -13.18
N ILE A 177 -2.21 11.06 -12.26
CA ILE A 177 -2.58 11.65 -10.97
C ILE A 177 -1.99 13.04 -10.92
N GLU A 178 -2.82 14.06 -10.67
CA GLU A 178 -2.39 15.43 -10.38
C GLU A 178 -2.80 15.83 -8.97
N ILE A 179 -1.84 16.31 -8.17
CA ILE A 179 -2.08 16.78 -6.81
C ILE A 179 -1.33 18.10 -6.60
N ASP A 180 -2.09 19.16 -6.29
CA ASP A 180 -1.54 20.43 -5.81
C ASP A 180 -1.26 20.30 -4.30
N MET A 181 -0.06 20.62 -3.85
CA MET A 181 0.33 20.55 -2.44
C MET A 181 1.34 21.62 -2.05
N GLU A 182 1.37 21.98 -0.77
CA GLU A 182 2.45 22.81 -0.21
C GLU A 182 3.71 21.96 0.03
N GLY A 183 4.87 22.47 -0.35
CA GLY A 183 6.13 21.74 -0.23
C GLY A 183 7.34 22.62 -0.49
N ALA A 184 8.52 22.04 -0.38
CA ALA A 184 9.77 22.69 -0.80
C ALA A 184 10.56 21.75 -1.70
N TYR A 185 10.96 22.23 -2.86
CA TYR A 185 11.87 21.52 -3.75
C TYR A 185 13.31 21.75 -3.30
N LEU A 186 14.00 20.67 -2.94
CA LEU A 186 15.38 20.68 -2.47
C LEU A 186 16.26 19.93 -3.47
N LYS A 187 17.55 20.29 -3.53
CA LYS A 187 18.58 19.53 -4.25
C LYS A 187 19.46 18.75 -3.25
N GLY A 188 20.07 17.64 -3.69
CA GLY A 188 21.01 16.84 -2.91
C GLY A 188 20.46 15.47 -2.48
N LYS A 189 21.08 14.83 -1.48
CA LYS A 189 20.86 13.40 -1.16
C LYS A 189 19.44 13.01 -0.71
N GLN A 190 18.61 13.98 -0.33
CA GLN A 190 17.22 13.75 0.10
C GLN A 190 16.23 14.49 -0.82
N SER A 191 16.63 14.76 -2.07
CA SER A 191 15.76 15.39 -3.06
C SER A 191 14.90 14.37 -3.79
N VAL A 192 13.88 14.89 -4.46
CA VAL A 192 13.10 14.13 -5.46
C VAL A 192 14.02 13.60 -6.56
N ASP A 193 14.95 14.43 -7.06
CA ASP A 193 15.86 14.07 -8.15
C ASP A 193 16.70 12.83 -7.82
N GLU A 194 17.31 12.80 -6.63
CA GLU A 194 18.16 11.70 -6.19
C GLU A 194 17.32 10.43 -5.98
N TYR A 195 16.12 10.56 -5.41
CA TYR A 195 15.20 9.44 -5.26
C TYR A 195 14.79 8.82 -6.59
N LEU A 196 14.41 9.65 -7.57
CA LEU A 196 14.00 9.18 -8.91
C LEU A 196 15.18 8.53 -9.63
N LYS A 197 16.38 9.09 -9.50
CA LYS A 197 17.62 8.50 -10.02
C LYS A 197 17.90 7.14 -9.39
N GLN A 198 17.82 7.02 -8.07
CA GLN A 198 18.00 5.73 -7.37
C GLN A 198 16.93 4.73 -7.76
N THR A 199 15.68 5.18 -7.89
CA THR A 199 14.57 4.34 -8.36
C THR A 199 14.84 3.79 -9.76
N ALA A 200 15.36 4.60 -10.69
CA ALA A 200 15.72 4.11 -12.02
C ALA A 200 16.89 3.09 -12.00
N ILE A 201 17.88 3.27 -11.12
CA ILE A 201 19.00 2.32 -10.96
C ILE A 201 18.53 0.97 -10.41
N VAL A 202 17.66 1.01 -9.40
CA VAL A 202 17.18 -0.17 -8.66
C VAL A 202 16.12 -0.95 -9.45
N ASN A 203 15.53 -0.35 -10.49
CA ASN A 203 14.51 -0.94 -11.33
C ASN A 203 14.94 -0.86 -12.81
N PRO A 204 15.84 -1.73 -13.28
CA PRO A 204 16.42 -1.63 -14.61
C PRO A 204 15.39 -1.85 -15.73
N HIS A 205 14.21 -2.40 -15.43
CA HIS A 205 13.08 -2.56 -16.36
C HIS A 205 12.21 -1.31 -16.52
N LEU A 206 12.40 -0.29 -15.68
CA LEU A 206 11.65 0.97 -15.69
C LEU A 206 12.24 1.96 -16.68
N THR A 207 11.40 2.53 -17.54
CA THR A 207 11.69 3.81 -18.19
C THR A 207 11.06 4.94 -17.38
N LEU A 208 11.87 5.86 -16.88
CA LEU A 208 11.41 7.00 -16.07
C LEU A 208 11.73 8.32 -16.76
N ILE A 209 10.70 9.11 -17.01
CA ILE A 209 10.81 10.47 -17.54
C ILE A 209 10.49 11.42 -16.39
N TYR A 210 11.39 12.34 -16.09
CA TYR A 210 11.25 13.29 -15.00
C TYR A 210 11.43 14.72 -15.48
N THR A 211 10.41 15.57 -15.30
CA THR A 211 10.50 17.02 -15.51
C THR A 211 10.49 17.72 -14.16
N ASN A 212 11.58 18.42 -13.83
CA ASN A 212 11.72 19.11 -12.56
C ASN A 212 11.04 20.50 -12.56
N PRO A 213 10.96 21.17 -11.40
CA PRO A 213 10.39 22.52 -11.31
C PRO A 213 11.08 23.61 -12.14
N ASN A 214 12.31 23.38 -12.56
CA ASN A 214 13.06 24.29 -13.44
C ASN A 214 12.82 24.00 -14.94
N ALA A 215 11.86 23.13 -15.26
CA ALA A 215 11.58 22.64 -16.60
C ALA A 215 12.74 21.88 -17.26
N GLU A 216 13.66 21.33 -16.46
CA GLU A 216 14.71 20.42 -16.92
C GLU A 216 14.13 19.01 -17.00
N GLN A 217 14.26 18.37 -18.16
CA GLN A 217 13.81 17.01 -18.39
C GLN A 217 14.99 16.02 -18.30
N PHE A 218 14.78 14.96 -17.53
CA PHE A 218 15.69 13.84 -17.36
C PHE A 218 14.99 12.57 -17.86
N ILE A 219 15.67 11.80 -18.70
CA ILE A 219 15.17 10.53 -19.22
C ILE A 219 16.10 9.44 -18.74
N PHE A 220 15.56 8.49 -17.98
CA PHE A 220 16.24 7.28 -17.53
C PHE A 220 15.64 6.11 -18.32
N PRO A 221 16.26 5.70 -19.44
CA PRO A 221 15.76 4.56 -20.21
C PRO A 221 16.00 3.26 -19.45
N ARG A 222 15.10 2.29 -19.62
CA ARG A 222 15.30 0.93 -19.09
C ARG A 222 16.57 0.29 -19.66
N ALA A 223 17.27 -0.46 -18.81
CA ALA A 223 18.42 -1.27 -19.17
C ALA A 223 18.02 -2.70 -19.59
N THR A 224 16.86 -3.19 -19.15
CA THR A 224 16.36 -4.54 -19.47
C THR A 224 14.89 -4.52 -19.89
N GLU A 225 14.51 -5.48 -20.73
CA GLU A 225 13.10 -5.75 -21.08
C GLU A 225 12.54 -6.95 -20.30
N SER A 226 13.36 -7.56 -19.43
CA SER A 226 12.90 -8.61 -18.53
C SER A 226 12.25 -8.00 -17.29
N LEU A 227 11.03 -8.42 -16.97
CA LEU A 227 10.39 -8.07 -15.71
C LEU A 227 10.89 -8.98 -14.58
N PRO A 228 10.98 -8.47 -13.34
CA PRO A 228 11.28 -9.27 -12.16
C PRO A 228 10.35 -10.48 -12.03
N ALA A 229 10.81 -11.51 -11.32
CA ALA A 229 10.00 -12.70 -11.05
C ALA A 229 8.75 -12.32 -10.23
N GLU A 230 7.60 -12.92 -10.58
CA GLU A 230 6.36 -12.69 -9.86
C GLU A 230 6.45 -13.29 -8.45
N VAL A 231 6.20 -12.45 -7.45
CA VAL A 231 6.12 -12.87 -6.06
C VAL A 231 4.86 -13.70 -5.82
N LYS A 232 5.03 -14.88 -5.24
CA LYS A 232 3.90 -15.72 -4.86
C LYS A 232 3.37 -15.31 -3.49
N GLU A 233 2.05 -15.17 -3.40
CA GLU A 233 1.40 -15.00 -2.12
C GLU A 233 1.56 -16.27 -1.27
N ILE A 234 2.00 -16.10 -0.03
CA ILE A 234 2.19 -17.20 0.89
C ILE A 234 1.30 -17.06 2.12
N LYS A 235 0.94 -18.19 2.72
CA LYS A 235 0.31 -18.18 4.05
C LYS A 235 1.33 -17.77 5.12
N PRO A 236 0.88 -17.30 6.30
CA PRO A 236 1.82 -16.95 7.35
C PRO A 236 2.66 -18.16 7.76
N HIS A 237 3.93 -17.92 8.09
CA HIS A 237 4.77 -18.93 8.71
C HIS A 237 4.44 -19.02 10.21
N PRO A 238 4.36 -20.21 10.83
CA PRO A 238 3.94 -20.36 12.24
C PRO A 238 4.75 -19.54 13.24
N TYR A 239 6.07 -19.42 13.04
CA TYR A 239 6.93 -18.60 13.92
C TYR A 239 6.67 -17.09 13.82
N GLY A 240 6.06 -16.60 12.74
CA GLY A 240 5.78 -15.18 12.53
C GLY A 240 4.39 -14.75 13.00
N VAL A 241 3.61 -15.63 13.63
CA VAL A 241 2.25 -15.34 14.08
C VAL A 241 2.23 -15.09 15.57
N GLU A 242 1.59 -14.00 16.00
CA GLU A 242 1.38 -13.68 17.41
C GLU A 242 0.16 -14.41 17.98
N LEU A 243 0.10 -14.59 19.31
CA LEU A 243 -0.99 -15.29 19.98
C LEU A 243 -2.38 -14.72 19.63
N GLY A 244 -2.53 -13.40 19.61
CA GLY A 244 -3.81 -12.76 19.26
C GLY A 244 -4.24 -13.06 17.82
N ARG A 245 -3.29 -13.08 16.88
CA ARG A 245 -3.55 -13.46 15.48
C ARG A 245 -3.89 -14.94 15.37
N LEU A 246 -3.20 -15.81 16.10
CA LEU A 246 -3.50 -17.25 16.15
C LEU A 246 -4.93 -17.52 16.64
N ILE A 247 -5.35 -16.85 17.73
CA ILE A 247 -6.72 -16.95 18.25
C ILE A 247 -7.73 -16.52 17.17
N LYS A 248 -7.51 -15.36 16.55
CA LYS A 248 -8.38 -14.88 15.48
C LYS A 248 -8.44 -15.84 14.28
N MET A 249 -7.32 -16.48 13.93
CA MET A 249 -7.28 -17.49 12.88
C MET A 249 -8.07 -18.75 13.25
N LEU A 250 -7.98 -19.21 14.51
CA LEU A 250 -8.76 -20.34 15.02
C LEU A 250 -10.27 -20.07 15.00
N ASP A 251 -10.68 -18.83 15.22
CA ASP A 251 -12.10 -18.42 15.18
C ASP A 251 -12.65 -18.32 13.76
N LEU A 252 -11.83 -17.89 12.78
CA LEU A 252 -12.25 -17.64 11.41
C LEU A 252 -12.11 -18.85 10.47
N THR A 253 -11.29 -19.84 10.82
CA THR A 253 -11.01 -20.99 9.94
C THR A 253 -12.25 -21.88 9.75
N SER A 254 -12.37 -22.47 8.57
CA SER A 254 -13.37 -23.51 8.27
C SER A 254 -12.86 -24.93 8.57
N ALA A 255 -11.62 -25.08 9.04
CA ALA A 255 -11.02 -26.37 9.33
C ALA A 255 -11.76 -27.14 10.42
N LYS A 256 -11.93 -28.45 10.22
CA LYS A 256 -12.67 -29.31 11.16
C LYS A 256 -11.81 -29.89 12.28
N SER A 257 -10.49 -29.74 12.19
CA SER A 257 -9.53 -30.24 13.17
C SER A 257 -8.30 -29.31 13.27
N LEU A 258 -7.60 -29.34 14.41
CA LEU A 258 -6.34 -28.62 14.59
C LEU A 258 -5.28 -29.06 13.60
N GLN A 259 -5.22 -30.34 13.27
CA GLN A 259 -4.29 -30.84 12.27
C GLN A 259 -4.58 -30.21 10.91
N GLN A 260 -5.85 -30.18 10.49
CA GLN A 260 -6.25 -29.55 9.25
C GLN A 260 -5.93 -28.05 9.30
N PHE A 261 -6.33 -27.35 10.35
CA PHE A 261 -6.04 -25.93 10.54
C PHE A 261 -4.55 -25.62 10.35
N LEU A 262 -3.68 -26.32 11.06
CA LEU A 262 -2.23 -26.13 10.98
C LEU A 262 -1.68 -26.37 9.58
N THR A 263 -2.17 -27.40 8.87
CA THR A 263 -1.72 -27.67 7.49
C THR A 263 -2.31 -26.74 6.44
N THR A 264 -3.49 -26.18 6.70
CA THR A 264 -4.22 -25.39 5.69
C THR A 264 -3.96 -23.91 5.84
N GLU A 265 -3.72 -23.39 7.05
CA GLU A 265 -3.61 -21.95 7.31
C GLU A 265 -2.17 -21.45 7.39
N PHE A 266 -1.17 -22.35 7.42
CA PHE A 266 0.25 -22.00 7.52
C PHE A 266 1.08 -22.62 6.42
N VAL A 267 2.13 -21.92 5.99
CA VAL A 267 3.15 -22.52 5.11
C VAL A 267 4.09 -23.43 5.90
N ARG A 268 4.71 -24.39 5.20
CA ARG A 268 5.74 -25.29 5.74
C ARG A 268 5.28 -26.20 6.89
N VAL A 269 3.96 -26.35 7.07
CA VAL A 269 3.38 -27.28 8.03
C VAL A 269 2.73 -28.45 7.29
N GLY A 270 3.43 -29.58 7.24
CA GLY A 270 2.88 -30.84 6.75
C GLY A 270 2.09 -31.60 7.82
N GLY A 271 1.43 -32.69 7.44
CA GLY A 271 0.64 -33.50 8.37
C GLY A 271 1.43 -34.04 9.57
N GLY A 272 2.70 -34.42 9.36
CA GLY A 272 3.60 -34.87 10.44
C GLY A 272 4.02 -33.74 11.38
N THR A 273 4.38 -32.58 10.82
CA THR A 273 4.71 -31.38 11.60
C THR A 273 3.51 -30.91 12.42
N ALA A 274 2.31 -30.88 11.84
CA ALA A 274 1.07 -30.53 12.54
C ALA A 274 0.80 -31.46 13.72
N LYS A 275 1.05 -32.77 13.57
CA LYS A 275 0.92 -33.74 14.64
C LYS A 275 1.93 -33.46 15.77
N THR A 276 3.18 -33.20 15.40
CA THR A 276 4.26 -32.86 16.35
C THR A 276 3.95 -31.58 17.13
N ILE A 277 3.40 -30.55 16.46
CA ILE A 277 2.92 -29.32 17.09
C ILE A 277 1.84 -29.66 18.12
N CYS A 278 0.84 -30.46 17.74
CA CYS A 278 -0.25 -30.86 18.64
C CYS A 278 0.28 -31.63 19.87
N GLU A 279 1.22 -32.56 19.67
CA GLU A 279 1.89 -33.32 20.74
C GLU A 279 2.65 -32.39 21.70
N ASN A 280 3.46 -31.47 21.18
CA ASN A 280 4.20 -30.48 21.98
C ASN A 280 3.29 -29.47 22.70
N SER A 281 2.05 -29.32 22.22
CA SER A 281 1.02 -28.46 22.81
C SER A 281 0.12 -29.20 23.79
N ALA A 282 0.29 -30.53 23.96
CA ALA A 282 -0.63 -31.40 24.69
C ALA A 282 -2.10 -31.32 24.19
N LEU A 283 -2.30 -31.07 22.89
CA LEU A 283 -3.62 -30.98 22.26
C LEU A 283 -3.86 -32.15 21.32
N LEU A 284 -5.12 -32.61 21.24
CA LEU A 284 -5.47 -33.65 20.29
C LEU A 284 -5.54 -33.08 18.86
N PRO A 285 -4.93 -33.74 17.86
CA PRO A 285 -5.00 -33.28 16.46
C PRO A 285 -6.42 -33.14 15.91
N LYS A 286 -7.37 -33.92 16.46
CA LYS A 286 -8.80 -33.93 16.10
C LYS A 286 -9.63 -32.83 16.78
N THR A 287 -9.03 -32.06 17.71
CA THR A 287 -9.73 -30.96 18.39
C THR A 287 -10.24 -29.97 17.36
N ARG A 288 -11.48 -29.49 17.53
CA ARG A 288 -12.05 -28.49 16.62
C ARG A 288 -11.47 -27.10 16.94
N PRO A 289 -11.01 -26.31 15.95
CA PRO A 289 -10.47 -24.97 16.16
C PRO A 289 -11.38 -24.06 17.00
N GLY A 290 -12.68 -23.99 16.68
CA GLY A 290 -13.64 -23.18 17.46
C GLY A 290 -13.95 -23.66 18.88
N ARG A 291 -13.32 -24.75 19.35
CA ARG A 291 -13.39 -25.20 20.77
C ARG A 291 -12.10 -24.93 21.54
N VAL A 292 -11.10 -24.32 20.90
CA VAL A 292 -9.82 -24.00 21.53
C VAL A 292 -10.04 -22.78 22.42
N SER A 293 -9.90 -22.96 23.73
CA SER A 293 -9.93 -21.84 24.68
C SER A 293 -8.67 -20.98 24.54
N ARG A 294 -8.66 -19.80 25.17
CA ARG A 294 -7.48 -18.94 25.20
C ARG A 294 -6.24 -19.66 25.76
N ASP A 295 -6.41 -20.43 26.82
CA ASP A 295 -5.31 -21.18 27.44
C ASP A 295 -4.80 -22.29 26.51
N MET A 296 -5.71 -22.97 25.80
CA MET A 296 -5.33 -23.96 24.79
C MET A 296 -4.63 -23.31 23.60
N ALA A 297 -5.03 -22.09 23.21
CA ALA A 297 -4.34 -21.34 22.15
C ALA A 297 -2.92 -20.93 22.57
N GLU A 298 -2.71 -20.58 23.84
CA GLU A 298 -1.37 -20.32 24.39
C GLU A 298 -0.51 -21.59 24.44
N GLN A 299 -1.09 -22.73 24.81
CA GLN A 299 -0.43 -24.03 24.73
C GLN A 299 -0.03 -24.36 23.28
N LEU A 300 -0.94 -24.15 22.33
CA LEU A 300 -0.69 -24.33 20.90
C LEU A 300 0.45 -23.43 20.42
N PHE A 301 0.42 -22.15 20.82
CA PHE A 301 1.44 -21.17 20.47
C PHE A 301 2.83 -21.57 21.01
N ASN A 302 2.89 -22.04 22.25
CA ASN A 302 4.13 -22.53 22.84
C ASN A 302 4.60 -23.83 22.19
N GLY A 303 3.70 -24.73 21.80
CA GLY A 303 4.03 -25.95 21.06
C GLY A 303 4.56 -25.67 19.66
N ILE A 304 4.07 -24.63 18.98
CA ILE A 304 4.65 -24.15 17.72
C ILE A 304 6.11 -23.75 17.92
N LYS A 305 6.41 -22.93 18.92
CA LYS A 305 7.79 -22.48 19.22
C LYS A 305 8.75 -23.63 19.55
N LYS A 306 8.25 -24.68 20.21
CA LYS A 306 9.04 -25.88 20.56
C LYS A 306 9.26 -26.82 19.38
N THR A 307 8.43 -26.75 18.35
CA THR A 307 8.54 -27.66 17.20
C THR A 307 9.50 -27.08 16.17
N LYS A 308 10.39 -27.91 15.62
CA LYS A 308 11.28 -27.51 14.51
C LYS A 308 10.48 -27.52 13.20
N ILE A 309 10.37 -26.34 12.57
CA ILE A 309 9.63 -26.12 11.32
C ILE A 309 10.63 -25.63 10.27
N ILE A 310 10.43 -26.05 9.01
CA ILE A 310 11.29 -25.67 7.88
C ILE A 310 11.15 -24.17 7.62
N SER A 311 12.25 -23.52 7.23
CA SER A 311 12.27 -22.09 6.90
C SER A 311 11.20 -21.69 5.88
N PRO A 312 10.70 -20.43 5.95
CA PRO A 312 9.77 -19.87 4.98
C PRO A 312 10.26 -20.04 3.54
N PRO A 313 9.35 -20.19 2.57
CA PRO A 313 9.73 -20.23 1.17
C PRO A 313 10.26 -18.86 0.69
N THR A 314 11.23 -18.86 -0.22
CA THR A 314 11.90 -17.64 -0.72
C THR A 314 11.25 -17.06 -1.98
N ASP A 315 10.24 -17.72 -2.54
CA ASP A 315 9.48 -17.25 -3.72
C ASP A 315 8.45 -16.15 -3.38
N CYS A 316 8.37 -15.75 -2.11
CA CYS A 316 7.59 -14.60 -1.64
C CYS A 316 8.36 -13.26 -1.68
N ILE A 317 9.65 -13.31 -2.04
CA ILE A 317 10.52 -12.15 -2.24
C ILE A 317 11.03 -12.12 -3.68
N SER A 318 11.29 -10.93 -4.20
CA SER A 318 11.89 -10.72 -5.53
C SER A 318 13.13 -9.85 -5.36
N PRO A 319 14.33 -10.45 -5.26
CA PRO A 319 15.58 -9.69 -5.18
C PRO A 319 15.93 -9.12 -6.55
N ILE A 320 16.68 -8.02 -6.56
CA ILE A 320 17.32 -7.51 -7.78
C ILE A 320 18.46 -8.47 -8.12
N GLY A 321 18.53 -8.90 -9.38
CA GLY A 321 19.58 -9.82 -9.83
C GLY A 321 20.98 -9.21 -9.73
N GLU A 322 22.01 -10.03 -9.52
CA GLU A 322 23.41 -9.57 -9.55
C GLU A 322 23.75 -8.96 -10.92
N GLU A 323 23.34 -9.63 -12.00
CA GLU A 323 23.48 -9.14 -13.40
C GLU A 323 22.72 -7.84 -13.68
N GLU A 324 21.69 -7.52 -12.87
CA GLU A 324 20.89 -6.30 -13.01
C GLU A 324 21.49 -5.10 -12.26
N LEU A 325 22.43 -5.35 -11.34
CA LEU A 325 23.12 -4.34 -10.54
C LEU A 325 24.50 -3.97 -11.08
N GLU A 326 25.14 -4.88 -11.83
CA GLU A 326 26.46 -4.69 -12.47
C GLU A 326 26.40 -3.88 -13.77
#